data_AF-A0A7U9X672-F1
#
_entry.id   AF-A0A7U9X672-F1
#
_cell.length_a   1.000
_cell.length_b   1.000
_cell.length_c   1.000
_cell.angle_alpha   90.00
_cell.angle_beta   90.00
_cell.angle_gamma   90.00
#
_symmetry.space_group_name_H-M   'P 1'
#
loop_
_entity.id
_entity.type
_entity.pdbx_description
1 polymer ?
#
loop_
_entity_poly.entity_id
_entity_poly.type
_entity_poly.pdbx_seq_one_letter_code
_entity_poly.pdbx_strand_id
1 'polypeptide(L)'
;MDVYHDNNIWGKGSPETKLTALPVNHSFLWGEQEILIPAVYVGKAGAALDVCAKIPIEDMAAFLKKWDYARRMSLKTPEEFEQIDADNPGSREFAVEICLDGTPLVRHMSSSLRWYPENVIQMGNVPASEDGFENNKTAEEWMDAYACDRECCWYFERLCYDWDGEPILSPQKISLAFQANLISITAGHFSSGVSCDGKTVKTAHPITGQEYTLTLHGCEQIRNSFAEIGAKGVVYPEYCQILSYSIAPEIDRSLFCIRDCAEGDRPRMGDAQGQPGRSDGPTAVFMAGKNAAPDKRMAASSLHFEPVSEVQWRMVFQIKPKNDAEISFPIKA
;
A
#
# COMPACT_ATOMS: atom_id res chain seq x y z
N MET A 1 -23.75 13.14 9.54
CA MET A 1 -23.34 11.72 9.61
C MET A 1 -22.86 11.43 11.02
N ASP A 2 -23.22 10.27 11.59
CA ASP A 2 -22.74 9.83 12.90
C ASP A 2 -21.41 9.09 12.77
N VAL A 3 -20.49 9.33 13.70
CA VAL A 3 -19.13 8.75 13.71
C VAL A 3 -18.86 8.11 15.05
N TYR A 4 -18.20 6.96 15.03
CA TYR A 4 -17.99 6.12 16.20
C TYR A 4 -16.53 5.67 16.25
N HIS A 5 -15.96 5.63 17.45
CA HIS A 5 -14.55 5.24 17.64
C HIS A 5 -14.28 3.76 17.33
N ASP A 6 -15.21 2.89 17.70
CA ASP A 6 -15.11 1.43 17.56
C ASP A 6 -15.47 0.91 16.17
N ASN A 7 -15.67 1.80 15.19
CA ASN A 7 -16.13 1.39 13.87
C ASN A 7 -15.56 2.22 12.73
N ASN A 8 -15.53 1.59 11.55
CA ASN A 8 -15.04 2.17 10.31
C ASN A 8 -16.17 2.86 9.52
N ILE A 9 -15.88 3.36 8.32
CA ILE A 9 -16.89 4.03 7.47
C ILE A 9 -18.12 3.14 7.17
N TRP A 10 -17.96 1.82 7.20
CA TRP A 10 -18.98 0.85 6.77
C TRP A 10 -19.90 0.37 7.89
N GLY A 11 -19.50 0.53 9.15
CA GLY A 11 -20.21 -0.07 10.26
C GLY A 11 -21.07 0.91 11.07
N LYS A 12 -21.98 0.33 11.85
CA LYS A 12 -22.77 1.05 12.85
C LYS A 12 -22.12 0.87 14.21
N GLY A 13 -21.59 1.94 14.80
CA GLY A 13 -20.97 1.87 16.12
C GLY A 13 -21.99 1.86 17.26
N SER A 14 -21.48 1.70 18.48
CA SER A 14 -22.31 1.75 19.68
C SER A 14 -22.54 3.20 20.14
N PRO A 15 -23.67 3.53 20.79
CA PRO A 15 -23.89 4.89 21.29
C PRO A 15 -22.81 5.40 22.25
N GLU A 16 -22.14 4.49 22.97
CA GLU A 16 -21.09 4.79 23.96
C GLU A 16 -19.80 5.30 23.31
N THR A 17 -19.54 4.92 22.06
CA THR A 17 -18.35 5.28 21.29
C THR A 17 -18.62 6.41 20.29
N LYS A 18 -19.82 7.00 20.31
CA LYS A 18 -20.19 8.11 19.43
C LYS A 18 -19.29 9.32 19.67
N LEU A 19 -18.74 9.86 18.60
CA LEU A 19 -17.87 11.02 18.60
C LEU A 19 -18.65 12.29 18.24
N THR A 20 -18.22 13.41 18.81
CA THR A 20 -18.77 14.75 18.55
C THR A 20 -17.98 15.40 17.42
N ALA A 21 -18.68 15.86 16.39
CA ALA A 21 -18.06 16.55 15.26
C ALA A 21 -17.59 17.95 15.65
N LEU A 22 -16.37 18.27 15.27
CA LEU A 22 -15.75 19.59 15.27
C LEU A 22 -15.57 20.00 13.80
N PRO A 23 -16.44 20.86 13.26
CA PRO A 23 -16.34 21.31 11.88
C PRO A 23 -15.02 22.06 11.65
N VAL A 24 -14.29 21.64 10.62
CA VAL A 24 -13.01 22.25 10.22
C VAL A 24 -13.18 22.98 8.91
N ASN A 25 -13.71 22.30 7.89
CA ASN A 25 -13.88 22.78 6.52
C ASN A 25 -12.67 23.55 5.98
N HIS A 26 -11.50 22.92 6.05
CA HIS A 26 -10.24 23.51 5.63
C HIS A 26 -9.70 22.78 4.40
N SER A 27 -9.40 23.54 3.35
CA SER A 27 -8.79 22.99 2.13
C SER A 27 -7.36 23.51 1.95
N PHE A 28 -6.49 22.65 1.43
CA PHE A 28 -5.12 22.99 1.08
C PHE A 28 -4.62 22.13 -0.08
N LEU A 29 -3.54 22.56 -0.73
CA LEU A 29 -2.86 21.78 -1.77
C LEU A 29 -1.72 20.98 -1.14
N TRP A 30 -1.74 19.66 -1.35
CA TRP A 30 -0.67 18.76 -0.97
C TRP A 30 0.03 18.20 -2.21
N GLY A 31 1.15 18.83 -2.57
CA GLY A 31 1.70 18.74 -3.91
C GLY A 31 0.72 19.40 -4.88
N GLU A 32 0.24 18.64 -5.85
CA GLU A 32 -0.79 19.09 -6.82
C GLU A 32 -2.20 18.62 -6.45
N GLN A 33 -2.36 17.87 -5.35
CA GLN A 33 -3.64 17.32 -4.94
C GLN A 33 -4.36 18.24 -3.97
N GLU A 34 -5.61 18.58 -4.26
CA GLU A 34 -6.48 19.31 -3.34
C GLU A 34 -7.01 18.36 -2.25
N ILE A 35 -6.75 18.72 -1.00
CA ILE A 35 -7.20 18.00 0.19
C ILE A 35 -8.19 18.89 0.94
N LEU A 36 -9.34 18.33 1.29
CA LEU A 36 -10.35 18.92 2.16
C LEU A 36 -10.40 18.14 3.48
N ILE A 37 -10.29 18.87 4.58
CA ILE A 37 -10.52 18.39 5.94
C ILE A 37 -11.88 18.90 6.40
N PRO A 38 -12.96 18.11 6.25
CA PRO A 38 -14.29 18.54 6.62
C PRO A 38 -14.46 18.68 8.13
N ALA A 39 -14.00 17.70 8.91
CA ALA A 39 -14.21 17.66 10.35
C ALA A 39 -13.19 16.76 11.07
N VAL A 40 -12.98 17.07 12.34
CA VAL A 40 -12.39 16.17 13.34
C VAL A 40 -13.48 15.79 14.32
N TYR A 41 -13.49 14.55 14.79
CA TYR A 41 -14.46 14.04 15.74
C TYR A 41 -13.76 13.66 17.03
N VAL A 42 -14.30 14.05 18.18
CA VAL A 42 -13.71 13.76 19.49
C VAL A 42 -14.73 13.15 20.45
N GLY A 43 -14.26 12.26 21.31
CA GLY A 43 -15.06 11.61 22.32
C GLY A 43 -14.17 10.99 23.39
N LYS A 44 -14.77 10.46 24.45
CA LYS A 44 -14.02 9.85 25.55
C LYS A 44 -13.23 8.61 25.10
N ALA A 45 -13.74 7.89 24.10
CA ALA A 45 -13.10 6.68 23.58
C ALA A 45 -11.88 6.98 22.69
N GLY A 46 -11.88 8.12 21.99
CA GLY A 46 -10.81 8.48 21.05
C GLY A 46 -11.23 9.63 20.15
N ALA A 47 -10.55 9.76 19.01
CA ALA A 47 -10.84 10.74 17.98
C ALA A 47 -10.92 10.10 16.59
N ALA A 48 -11.53 10.81 15.64
CA ALA A 48 -11.49 10.46 14.23
C ALA A 48 -11.23 11.69 13.36
N LEU A 49 -10.55 11.50 12.24
CA LEU A 49 -10.30 12.51 11.22
C LEU A 49 -10.89 11.99 9.91
N ASP A 50 -11.73 12.81 9.29
CA ASP A 50 -12.13 12.57 7.91
C ASP A 50 -11.28 13.43 6.98
N VAL A 51 -10.82 12.83 5.88
CA VAL A 51 -10.02 13.47 4.84
C VAL A 51 -10.66 13.17 3.48
N CYS A 52 -10.84 14.22 2.68
CA CYS A 52 -11.36 14.12 1.33
C CYS A 52 -10.26 14.55 0.36
N ALA A 53 -9.72 13.63 -0.42
CA ALA A 53 -8.69 13.90 -1.41
C ALA A 53 -9.33 13.94 -2.80
N LYS A 54 -9.26 15.11 -3.44
CA LYS A 54 -9.79 15.32 -4.79
C LYS A 54 -8.90 14.62 -5.80
N ILE A 55 -9.51 14.03 -6.82
CA ILE A 55 -8.83 13.40 -7.94
C ILE A 55 -9.39 14.01 -9.23
N PRO A 56 -8.55 14.68 -10.05
CA PRO A 56 -8.98 15.23 -11.32
C PRO A 56 -9.50 14.13 -12.26
N ILE A 57 -10.54 14.44 -13.04
CA ILE A 57 -11.11 13.47 -13.99
C ILE A 57 -10.09 13.08 -15.05
N GLU A 58 -9.26 14.03 -15.49
CA GLU A 58 -8.22 13.82 -16.49
C GLU A 58 -7.19 12.77 -16.06
N ASP A 59 -6.80 12.75 -14.78
CA ASP A 59 -5.88 11.77 -14.23
C ASP A 59 -6.51 10.38 -14.22
N MET A 60 -7.78 10.30 -13.79
CA MET A 60 -8.52 9.03 -13.80
C MET A 60 -8.76 8.53 -15.23
N ALA A 61 -9.08 9.42 -16.16
CA ALA A 61 -9.27 9.08 -17.57
C ALA A 61 -7.96 8.60 -18.21
N ALA A 62 -6.82 9.23 -17.89
CA ALA A 62 -5.50 8.77 -18.33
C ALA A 62 -5.17 7.38 -17.77
N PHE A 63 -5.48 7.15 -16.48
CA PHE A 63 -5.35 5.84 -15.85
C PHE A 63 -6.20 4.78 -16.56
N LEU A 64 -7.51 5.00 -16.71
CA LEU A 64 -8.43 4.05 -17.35
C LEU A 64 -8.09 3.79 -18.83
N LYS A 65 -7.50 4.77 -19.52
CA LYS A 65 -6.98 4.59 -20.87
C LYS A 65 -5.73 3.70 -20.91
N LYS A 66 -4.81 3.86 -19.95
CA LYS A 66 -3.59 3.04 -19.85
C LYS A 66 -3.92 1.61 -19.37
N TRP A 67 -4.88 1.52 -18.45
CA TRP A 67 -5.33 0.31 -17.79
C TRP A 67 -6.81 0.09 -18.11
N ASP A 68 -7.09 -0.27 -19.36
CA ASP A 68 -8.44 -0.65 -19.76
C ASP A 68 -8.92 -1.91 -19.00
N TYR A 69 -10.22 -2.18 -19.06
CA TYR A 69 -10.83 -3.30 -18.35
C TYR A 69 -10.14 -4.65 -18.66
N ALA A 70 -9.86 -4.92 -19.94
CA ALA A 70 -9.23 -6.18 -20.35
C ALA A 70 -7.84 -6.34 -19.71
N ARG A 71 -7.05 -5.26 -19.69
CA ARG A 71 -5.73 -5.26 -19.06
C ARG A 71 -5.84 -5.47 -17.55
N ARG A 72 -6.74 -4.75 -16.86
CA ARG A 72 -6.94 -4.84 -15.40
C ARG A 72 -7.41 -6.22 -14.94
N MET A 73 -8.23 -6.91 -15.74
CA MET A 73 -8.67 -8.28 -15.45
C MET A 73 -7.64 -9.36 -15.81
N SER A 74 -6.54 -8.99 -16.48
CA SER A 74 -5.53 -9.92 -16.97
C SER A 74 -4.18 -9.85 -16.27
N LEU A 75 -4.08 -9.07 -15.17
CA LEU A 75 -2.86 -8.96 -14.37
C LEU A 75 -2.48 -10.33 -13.79
N LYS A 76 -1.20 -10.67 -13.87
CA LYS A 76 -0.68 -12.00 -13.46
C LYS A 76 0.51 -11.92 -12.55
N THR A 77 1.25 -10.83 -12.59
CA THR A 77 2.54 -10.73 -11.87
C THR A 77 2.47 -9.68 -10.77
N PRO A 78 3.22 -9.87 -9.66
CA PRO A 78 3.34 -8.84 -8.63
C PRO A 78 3.80 -7.49 -9.18
N GLU A 79 4.64 -7.49 -10.22
CA GLU A 79 5.07 -6.27 -10.88
C GLU A 79 3.91 -5.52 -11.54
N GLU A 80 3.04 -6.22 -12.27
CA GLU A 80 1.87 -5.59 -12.89
C GLU A 80 0.92 -5.01 -11.85
N PHE A 81 0.72 -5.67 -10.71
CA PHE A 81 -0.07 -5.16 -9.60
C PHE A 81 0.55 -3.91 -8.96
N GLU A 82 1.88 -3.87 -8.80
CA GLU A 82 2.58 -2.67 -8.31
C GLU A 82 2.50 -1.52 -9.31
N GLN A 83 2.60 -1.80 -10.62
CA GLN A 83 2.52 -0.77 -11.66
C GLN A 83 1.12 -0.14 -11.73
N ILE A 84 0.06 -0.95 -11.72
CA ILE A 84 -1.30 -0.41 -11.74
C ILE A 84 -1.59 0.39 -10.46
N ASP A 85 -1.11 -0.07 -9.30
CA ASP A 85 -1.27 0.64 -8.03
C ASP A 85 -0.55 2.00 -8.04
N ALA A 86 0.70 2.03 -8.51
CA ALA A 86 1.49 3.25 -8.67
C ALA A 86 0.86 4.26 -9.65
N ASP A 87 0.22 3.76 -10.71
CA ASP A 87 -0.45 4.60 -11.72
C ASP A 87 -1.85 5.06 -11.28
N ASN A 88 -2.52 4.33 -10.38
CA ASN A 88 -3.90 4.61 -10.01
C ASN A 88 -3.99 5.85 -9.11
N PRO A 89 -4.59 6.96 -9.56
CA PRO A 89 -4.71 8.16 -8.74
C PRO A 89 -5.59 7.95 -7.49
N GLY A 90 -6.43 6.92 -7.45
CA GLY A 90 -7.24 6.51 -6.30
C GLY A 90 -6.61 5.48 -5.35
N SER A 91 -5.39 5.01 -5.64
CA SER A 91 -4.58 4.13 -4.77
C SER A 91 -3.57 4.90 -3.91
N ARG A 92 -3.65 6.23 -3.88
CA ARG A 92 -2.69 7.10 -3.18
C ARG A 92 -2.99 7.19 -1.69
N GLU A 93 -2.91 6.06 -1.00
CA GLU A 93 -3.04 6.02 0.46
C GLU A 93 -1.95 6.87 1.12
N PHE A 94 -2.30 7.47 2.26
CA PHE A 94 -1.40 8.31 3.03
C PHE A 94 -1.61 8.07 4.52
N ALA A 95 -0.58 8.33 5.30
CA ALA A 95 -0.70 8.41 6.75
C ALA A 95 -0.94 9.88 7.14
N VAL A 96 -1.76 10.08 8.16
CA VAL A 96 -1.90 11.36 8.83
C VAL A 96 -1.65 11.15 10.32
N GLU A 97 -0.67 11.84 10.86
CA GLU A 97 -0.52 11.99 12.30
C GLU A 97 -1.30 13.22 12.75
N ILE A 98 -1.97 13.13 13.90
CA ILE A 98 -2.77 14.22 14.46
C ILE A 98 -2.27 14.58 15.86
N CYS A 99 -2.17 15.89 16.10
CA CYS A 99 -2.00 16.45 17.43
C CYS A 99 -3.15 17.39 17.76
N LEU A 100 -3.72 17.24 18.95
CA LEU A 100 -4.75 18.10 19.51
C LEU A 100 -4.16 18.89 20.69
N ASP A 101 -4.14 20.21 20.59
CA ASP A 101 -3.49 21.11 21.57
C ASP A 101 -2.05 20.72 21.93
N GLY A 102 -1.33 20.13 20.99
CA GLY A 102 0.06 19.69 21.16
C GLY A 102 0.21 18.26 21.69
N THR A 103 -0.87 17.56 22.01
CA THR A 103 -0.86 16.15 22.40
C THR A 103 -1.03 15.27 21.15
N PRO A 104 -0.04 14.41 20.81
CA PRO A 104 -0.17 13.46 19.71
C PRO A 104 -1.16 12.35 20.07
N LEU A 105 -1.84 11.80 19.06
CA LEU A 105 -2.70 10.64 19.21
C LEU A 105 -2.13 9.43 18.47
N VAL A 106 -2.51 8.23 18.90
CA VAL A 106 -2.03 6.98 18.31
C VAL A 106 -3.06 6.47 17.31
N ARG A 107 -2.65 6.28 16.05
CA ARG A 107 -3.55 5.76 15.01
C ARG A 107 -3.93 4.31 15.35
N HIS A 108 -5.23 4.05 15.42
CA HIS A 108 -5.80 2.73 15.71
C HIS A 108 -6.24 2.00 14.44
N MET A 109 -6.93 2.71 13.56
CA MET A 109 -7.60 2.14 12.39
C MET A 109 -7.74 3.19 11.30
N SER A 110 -7.78 2.75 10.05
CA SER A 110 -8.29 3.57 8.95
C SER A 110 -9.26 2.79 8.09
N SER A 111 -10.06 3.51 7.33
CA SER A 111 -10.89 2.95 6.27
C SER A 111 -11.12 4.00 5.21
N SER A 112 -11.30 3.54 3.98
CA SER A 112 -11.48 4.42 2.84
C SER A 112 -12.59 3.95 1.92
N LEU A 113 -13.08 4.89 1.11
CA LEU A 113 -13.96 4.63 -0.01
C LEU A 113 -13.68 5.62 -1.13
N ARG A 114 -14.16 5.32 -2.33
CA ARG A 114 -14.03 6.22 -3.48
C ARG A 114 -15.40 6.64 -4.00
N TRP A 115 -15.42 7.77 -4.68
CA TRP A 115 -16.54 8.25 -5.45
C TRP A 115 -16.08 8.68 -6.84
N TYR A 116 -16.83 8.28 -7.87
CA TYR A 116 -16.54 8.56 -9.27
C TYR A 116 -17.77 9.16 -9.96
N PRO A 117 -17.61 10.21 -10.78
CA PRO A 117 -18.73 10.72 -11.57
C PRO A 117 -19.12 9.73 -12.67
N GLU A 118 -20.38 9.79 -13.11
CA GLU A 118 -20.98 8.84 -14.05
C GLU A 118 -20.16 8.70 -15.35
N ASN A 119 -19.60 9.79 -15.87
CA ASN A 119 -18.76 9.76 -17.07
C ASN A 119 -17.48 8.94 -16.87
N VAL A 120 -16.89 8.94 -15.67
CA VAL A 120 -15.71 8.12 -15.34
C VAL A 120 -16.09 6.65 -15.20
N ILE A 121 -17.24 6.37 -14.56
CA ILE A 121 -17.78 5.00 -14.46
C ILE A 121 -17.99 4.41 -15.87
N GLN A 122 -18.58 5.20 -16.77
CA GLN A 122 -18.80 4.80 -18.17
C GLN A 122 -17.47 4.58 -18.92
N MET A 123 -16.44 5.39 -18.68
CA MET A 123 -15.11 5.17 -19.27
C MET A 123 -14.46 3.85 -18.84
N GLY A 124 -14.79 3.35 -17.64
CA GLY A 124 -14.32 2.06 -17.16
C GLY A 124 -14.75 0.88 -18.04
N ASN A 125 -15.81 1.03 -18.86
CA ASN A 125 -16.36 0.00 -19.74
C ASN A 125 -16.62 -1.34 -19.05
N VAL A 126 -17.07 -1.29 -17.79
CA VAL A 126 -17.21 -2.47 -16.92
C VAL A 126 -18.67 -2.96 -16.92
N PRO A 127 -18.93 -4.28 -16.94
CA PRO A 127 -20.19 -4.82 -16.42
C PRO A 127 -20.37 -4.39 -14.96
N ALA A 128 -21.51 -3.78 -14.61
CA ALA A 128 -21.80 -3.35 -13.25
C ALA A 128 -21.69 -4.53 -12.26
N SER A 129 -20.53 -4.67 -11.60
CA SER A 129 -20.24 -5.47 -10.39
C SER A 129 -18.78 -5.94 -10.30
N GLU A 130 -18.00 -5.92 -11.38
CA GLU A 130 -16.77 -6.74 -11.43
C GLU A 130 -15.45 -6.02 -11.10
N ASP A 131 -15.44 -4.70 -10.94
CA ASP A 131 -14.18 -3.94 -11.04
C ASP A 131 -14.10 -2.68 -10.15
N GLY A 132 -15.03 -2.54 -9.19
CA GLY A 132 -14.91 -1.54 -8.13
C GLY A 132 -15.16 -0.07 -8.49
N PHE A 133 -15.53 0.25 -9.74
CA PHE A 133 -15.93 1.59 -10.18
C PHE A 133 -17.43 1.83 -10.02
N GLU A 134 -17.94 1.69 -8.80
CA GLU A 134 -19.34 1.96 -8.46
C GLU A 134 -19.45 2.80 -7.20
N ASN A 135 -20.36 3.77 -7.22
CA ASN A 135 -20.68 4.54 -6.02
C ASN A 135 -21.74 3.81 -5.23
N ASN A 136 -21.38 3.32 -4.04
CA ASN A 136 -22.36 2.81 -3.10
C ASN A 136 -23.07 3.95 -2.35
N LYS A 137 -24.12 3.61 -1.61
CA LYS A 137 -24.91 4.57 -0.82
C LYS A 137 -24.05 5.38 0.16
N THR A 138 -23.05 4.76 0.78
CA THR A 138 -22.16 5.44 1.74
C THR A 138 -21.30 6.50 1.06
N ALA A 139 -20.83 6.25 -0.17
CA ALA A 139 -20.10 7.24 -0.96
C ALA A 139 -20.96 8.48 -1.25
N GLU A 140 -22.23 8.27 -1.64
CA GLU A 140 -23.19 9.38 -1.87
C GLU A 140 -23.49 10.16 -0.58
N GLU A 141 -23.66 9.47 0.56
CA GLU A 141 -23.85 10.11 1.87
C GLU A 141 -22.66 11.00 2.25
N TRP A 142 -21.42 10.61 1.93
CA TRP A 142 -20.22 11.41 2.14
C TRP A 142 -20.16 12.63 1.23
N MET A 143 -20.46 12.46 -0.06
CA MET A 143 -20.54 13.57 -1.02
C MET A 143 -21.53 14.65 -0.54
N ASP A 144 -22.71 14.22 -0.09
CA ASP A 144 -23.75 15.13 0.40
C ASP A 144 -23.37 15.76 1.75
N ALA A 145 -22.80 14.98 2.68
CA ALA A 145 -22.41 15.47 4.00
C ALA A 145 -21.31 16.53 3.94
N TYR A 146 -20.39 16.43 2.98
CA TYR A 146 -19.24 17.33 2.83
C TYR A 146 -19.34 18.30 1.66
N ALA A 147 -20.49 18.31 0.96
CA ALA A 147 -20.74 19.18 -0.18
C ALA A 147 -19.61 19.11 -1.23
N CYS A 148 -19.11 17.91 -1.49
CA CYS A 148 -18.03 17.67 -2.44
C CYS A 148 -18.48 17.92 -3.88
N ASP A 149 -17.56 18.43 -4.70
CA ASP A 149 -17.78 18.70 -6.11
C ASP A 149 -17.99 17.40 -6.90
N ARG A 150 -19.14 17.29 -7.59
CA ARG A 150 -19.50 16.11 -8.39
C ARG A 150 -18.84 16.11 -9.78
N GLU A 151 -18.11 17.16 -10.15
CA GLU A 151 -17.31 17.23 -11.38
C GLU A 151 -15.90 16.65 -11.22
N CYS A 152 -15.58 16.03 -10.08
CA CYS A 152 -14.29 15.40 -9.79
C CYS A 152 -14.48 14.00 -9.18
N CYS A 153 -13.42 13.19 -9.22
CA CYS A 153 -13.36 11.96 -8.44
C CYS A 153 -12.92 12.29 -7.00
N TRP A 154 -13.28 11.44 -6.04
CA TRP A 154 -12.89 11.61 -4.64
C TRP A 154 -12.38 10.30 -4.04
N TYR A 155 -11.31 10.43 -3.26
CA TYR A 155 -10.88 9.44 -2.29
C TYR A 155 -11.19 9.95 -0.89
N PHE A 156 -11.98 9.19 -0.15
CA PHE A 156 -12.39 9.51 1.20
C PHE A 156 -11.71 8.58 2.17
N GLU A 157 -11.16 9.11 3.25
CA GLU A 157 -10.53 8.34 4.29
C GLU A 157 -10.99 8.81 5.67
N ARG A 158 -11.32 7.85 6.53
CA ARG A 158 -11.53 8.05 7.96
C ARG A 158 -10.39 7.38 8.69
N LEU A 159 -9.68 8.17 9.50
CA LEU A 159 -8.63 7.71 10.40
C LEU A 159 -9.13 7.82 11.83
N CYS A 160 -9.08 6.73 12.59
CA CYS A 160 -9.45 6.69 14.00
C CYS A 160 -8.19 6.59 14.87
N TYR A 161 -8.23 7.28 16.02
CA TYR A 161 -7.09 7.43 16.91
C TYR A 161 -7.47 7.23 18.37
N ASP A 162 -6.61 6.50 19.08
CA ASP A 162 -6.64 6.34 20.52
C ASP A 162 -5.96 7.53 21.20
N TRP A 163 -6.43 7.86 22.41
CA TRP A 163 -5.77 8.84 23.27
C TRP A 163 -4.46 8.27 23.84
N ASP A 164 -3.40 9.08 23.84
CA ASP A 164 -2.17 8.83 24.60
C ASP A 164 -2.17 9.67 25.89
N GLY A 165 -3.15 9.41 26.74
CA GLY A 165 -3.38 10.15 27.99
C GLY A 165 -4.82 10.62 28.17
N GLU A 166 -4.99 11.77 28.83
CA GLU A 166 -6.32 12.33 29.12
C GLU A 166 -7.02 12.81 27.84
N PRO A 167 -8.31 12.45 27.62
CA PRO A 167 -9.06 12.86 26.44
C PRO A 167 -9.20 14.38 26.29
N ILE A 168 -8.93 14.89 25.08
CA ILE A 168 -9.11 16.31 24.73
C ILE A 168 -10.42 16.45 23.96
N LEU A 169 -11.50 16.77 24.68
CA LEU A 169 -12.86 16.83 24.12
C LEU A 169 -13.23 18.19 23.50
N SER A 170 -12.41 19.21 23.69
CA SER A 170 -12.66 20.57 23.15
C SER A 170 -11.34 21.26 22.76
N PRO A 171 -10.59 20.66 21.82
CA PRO A 171 -9.30 21.19 21.41
C PRO A 171 -9.44 22.60 20.83
N GLN A 172 -8.43 23.43 21.03
CA GLN A 172 -8.35 24.79 20.48
C GLN A 172 -7.52 24.85 19.20
N LYS A 173 -6.59 23.90 19.03
CA LYS A 173 -5.69 23.79 17.88
C LYS A 173 -5.62 22.34 17.42
N ILE A 174 -5.74 22.16 16.11
CA ILE A 174 -5.44 20.90 15.43
C ILE A 174 -4.15 21.09 14.63
N SER A 175 -3.24 20.13 14.74
CA SER A 175 -2.08 20.00 13.85
C SER A 175 -2.14 18.63 13.16
N LEU A 176 -1.89 18.61 11.85
CA LEU A 176 -1.87 17.40 11.03
C LEU A 176 -0.54 17.31 10.29
N ALA A 177 0.08 16.13 10.31
CA ALA A 177 1.25 15.82 9.51
C ALA A 177 0.89 14.72 8.49
N PHE A 178 0.86 15.10 7.21
CA PHE A 178 0.56 14.23 6.08
C PHE A 178 1.83 13.59 5.56
N GLN A 179 1.79 12.27 5.41
CA GLN A 179 2.88 11.47 4.87
C GLN A 179 2.37 10.58 3.74
N ALA A 180 2.92 10.75 2.54
CA ALA A 180 2.57 9.89 1.42
C ALA A 180 3.23 8.52 1.58
N ASN A 181 2.47 7.46 1.34
CA ASN A 181 3.04 6.11 1.31
C ASN A 181 4.01 5.97 0.14
N LEU A 182 5.03 5.13 0.34
CA LEU A 182 5.98 4.81 -0.72
C LEU A 182 5.31 3.93 -1.77
N ILE A 183 5.56 4.21 -3.05
CA ILE A 183 5.15 3.37 -4.18
C ILE A 183 6.36 2.59 -4.71
N SER A 184 6.13 1.35 -5.11
CA SER A 184 7.16 0.51 -5.74
C SER A 184 7.23 0.79 -7.24
N ILE A 185 8.39 1.19 -7.76
CA ILE A 185 8.62 1.34 -9.21
C ILE A 185 9.80 0.46 -9.65
N THR A 186 9.54 -0.45 -10.58
CA THR A 186 10.59 -1.21 -11.27
C THR A 186 11.37 -0.29 -12.20
N ALA A 187 12.69 -0.22 -12.03
CA ALA A 187 13.60 0.58 -12.86
C ALA A 187 14.34 -0.24 -13.93
N GLY A 188 14.29 -1.56 -13.86
CA GLY A 188 14.88 -2.45 -14.85
C GLY A 188 14.99 -3.89 -14.38
N HIS A 189 15.40 -4.75 -15.31
CA HIS A 189 15.47 -6.19 -15.12
C HIS A 189 16.87 -6.70 -15.45
N PHE A 190 17.27 -7.79 -14.79
CA PHE A 190 18.50 -8.51 -15.12
C PHE A 190 18.38 -9.97 -14.70
N SER A 191 19.17 -10.83 -15.34
CA SER A 191 19.21 -12.26 -15.01
C SER A 191 20.48 -12.60 -14.25
N SER A 192 20.40 -13.50 -13.29
CA SER A 192 21.59 -14.10 -12.69
C SER A 192 21.43 -15.61 -12.53
N GLY A 193 22.53 -16.31 -12.79
CA GLY A 193 22.74 -17.69 -12.38
C GLY A 193 23.94 -17.78 -11.45
N VAL A 194 24.35 -19.00 -11.10
CA VAL A 194 25.37 -19.27 -10.07
C VAL A 194 26.72 -18.58 -10.34
N SER A 195 27.07 -18.32 -11.60
CA SER A 195 28.33 -17.69 -12.02
C SER A 195 28.24 -16.17 -12.21
N CYS A 196 27.46 -15.47 -11.39
CA CYS A 196 27.27 -14.01 -11.53
C CYS A 196 28.28 -13.14 -10.76
N ASP A 197 29.22 -13.74 -10.03
CA ASP A 197 30.20 -13.00 -9.23
C ASP A 197 31.02 -12.00 -10.06
N GLY A 198 31.20 -10.80 -9.54
CA GLY A 198 31.90 -9.68 -10.18
C GLY A 198 31.13 -8.99 -11.31
N LYS A 199 29.93 -9.47 -11.71
CA LYS A 199 29.12 -8.80 -12.73
C LYS A 199 28.55 -7.49 -12.19
N THR A 200 28.41 -6.51 -13.08
CA THR A 200 27.79 -5.23 -12.77
C THR A 200 26.51 -5.01 -13.56
N VAL A 201 25.53 -4.38 -12.92
CA VAL A 201 24.24 -4.01 -13.52
C VAL A 201 23.99 -2.54 -13.25
N LYS A 202 23.60 -1.78 -14.27
CA LYS A 202 23.27 -0.36 -14.13
C LYS A 202 21.76 -0.16 -14.05
N THR A 203 21.34 0.81 -13.27
CA THR A 203 19.96 1.28 -13.19
C THR A 203 19.94 2.77 -12.88
N ALA A 204 18.81 3.43 -13.09
CA ALA A 204 18.62 4.81 -12.67
C ALA A 204 17.37 4.91 -11.78
N HIS A 205 17.39 5.84 -10.82
CA HIS A 205 16.18 6.18 -10.07
C HIS A 205 15.14 6.76 -11.03
N PRO A 206 13.91 6.22 -11.10
CA PRO A 206 13.01 6.50 -12.22
C PRO A 206 12.43 7.92 -12.22
N ILE A 207 12.46 8.63 -11.08
CA ILE A 207 12.06 10.05 -11.00
C ILE A 207 13.25 11.01 -11.15
N THR A 208 14.29 10.86 -10.34
CA THR A 208 15.43 11.81 -10.31
C THR A 208 16.46 11.58 -11.42
N GLY A 209 16.44 10.41 -12.09
CA GLY A 209 17.45 10.03 -13.08
C GLY A 209 18.83 9.69 -12.48
N GLN A 210 18.98 9.70 -11.15
CA GLN A 210 20.25 9.36 -10.49
C GLN A 210 20.68 7.95 -10.87
N GLU A 211 21.89 7.81 -11.43
CA GLU A 211 22.44 6.51 -11.82
C GLU A 211 22.98 5.74 -10.60
N TYR A 212 22.77 4.43 -10.63
CA TYR A 212 23.27 3.44 -9.68
C TYR A 212 23.93 2.27 -10.42
N THR A 213 24.97 1.72 -9.81
CA THR A 213 25.64 0.50 -10.26
C THR A 213 25.55 -0.54 -9.16
N LEU A 214 24.95 -1.68 -9.49
CA LEU A 214 24.97 -2.88 -8.66
C LEU A 214 26.20 -3.70 -9.01
N THR A 215 26.89 -4.21 -7.99
CA THR A 215 27.94 -5.22 -8.14
C THR A 215 27.46 -6.51 -7.50
N LEU A 216 27.38 -7.58 -8.28
CA LEU A 216 26.93 -8.89 -7.82
C LEU A 216 28.12 -9.65 -7.22
N HIS A 217 27.94 -10.19 -6.01
CA HIS A 217 28.97 -10.93 -5.26
C HIS A 217 28.77 -12.46 -5.31
N GLY A 218 27.76 -12.91 -6.07
CA GLY A 218 27.42 -14.33 -6.21
C GLY A 218 25.92 -14.58 -6.06
N CYS A 219 25.48 -15.70 -6.63
CA CYS A 219 24.12 -16.21 -6.51
C CYS A 219 24.19 -17.67 -6.07
N GLU A 220 23.68 -17.97 -4.88
CA GLU A 220 23.78 -19.30 -4.29
C GLU A 220 22.44 -19.99 -4.32
N GLN A 221 22.42 -21.24 -4.79
CA GLN A 221 21.24 -22.07 -4.66
C GLN A 221 21.15 -22.64 -3.24
N ILE A 222 20.02 -22.40 -2.59
CA ILE A 222 19.72 -22.88 -1.24
C ILE A 222 18.54 -23.84 -1.31
N ARG A 223 18.62 -24.90 -0.51
CA ARG A 223 17.49 -25.77 -0.20
C ARG A 223 17.06 -25.52 1.24
N ASN A 224 15.82 -25.10 1.42
CA ASN A 224 15.20 -24.89 2.71
C ASN A 224 14.49 -26.17 3.16
N SER A 225 14.28 -26.34 4.46
CA SER A 225 13.50 -27.44 5.01
C SER A 225 12.30 -26.89 5.74
N PHE A 226 11.11 -27.41 5.40
CA PHE A 226 9.85 -27.07 6.07
C PHE A 226 9.37 -28.18 7.01
N ALA A 227 10.22 -29.14 7.37
CA ALA A 227 9.82 -30.29 8.18
C ALA A 227 9.27 -29.91 9.57
N GLU A 228 9.76 -28.82 10.16
CA GLU A 228 9.37 -28.39 11.53
C GLU A 228 8.26 -27.33 11.55
N ILE A 229 8.10 -26.57 10.46
CA ILE A 229 7.21 -25.40 10.38
C ILE A 229 6.07 -25.58 9.37
N GLY A 230 6.17 -26.59 8.49
CA GLY A 230 5.20 -26.86 7.45
C GLY A 230 3.95 -27.57 7.99
N ALA A 231 2.82 -27.31 7.33
CA ALA A 231 1.58 -28.01 7.63
C ALA A 231 1.70 -29.51 7.33
N LYS A 232 1.12 -30.36 8.20
CA LYS A 232 1.10 -31.81 7.99
C LYS A 232 0.34 -32.15 6.71
N GLY A 233 0.93 -33.03 5.89
CA GLY A 233 0.32 -33.46 4.64
C GLY A 233 0.47 -32.47 3.49
N VAL A 234 1.23 -31.38 3.66
CA VAL A 234 1.56 -30.41 2.60
C VAL A 234 3.02 -30.57 2.22
N VAL A 235 3.30 -30.58 0.93
CA VAL A 235 4.63 -30.58 0.33
C VAL A 235 4.93 -29.15 -0.15
N TYR A 236 5.97 -28.55 0.42
CA TYR A 236 6.39 -27.18 0.11
C TYR A 236 7.54 -27.18 -0.91
N PRO A 237 7.62 -26.18 -1.79
CA PRO A 237 8.79 -25.95 -2.61
C PRO A 237 9.97 -25.52 -1.73
N GLU A 238 11.14 -26.12 -1.94
CA GLU A 238 12.29 -25.99 -1.03
C GLU A 238 13.46 -25.19 -1.62
N TYR A 239 13.54 -25.07 -2.94
CA TYR A 239 14.68 -24.47 -3.61
C TYR A 239 14.46 -22.99 -3.90
N CYS A 240 15.45 -22.16 -3.59
CA CYS A 240 15.52 -20.78 -4.07
C CYS A 240 16.97 -20.41 -4.37
N GLN A 241 17.19 -19.31 -5.08
CA GLN A 241 18.49 -18.67 -5.18
C GLN A 241 18.56 -17.45 -4.28
N ILE A 242 19.72 -17.24 -3.66
CA ILE A 242 20.04 -16.06 -2.87
C ILE A 242 21.12 -15.26 -3.58
N LEU A 243 20.76 -14.06 -4.02
CA LEU A 243 21.67 -13.13 -4.66
C LEU A 243 22.32 -12.22 -3.62
N SER A 244 23.65 -12.18 -3.58
CA SER A 244 24.41 -11.19 -2.82
C SER A 244 24.88 -10.06 -3.73
N TYR A 245 24.70 -8.81 -3.31
CA TYR A 245 25.08 -7.64 -4.10
C TYR A 245 25.43 -6.42 -3.23
N SER A 246 26.11 -5.44 -3.82
CA SER A 246 26.22 -4.08 -3.30
C SER A 246 25.73 -3.08 -4.34
N ILE A 247 25.41 -1.86 -3.94
CA ILE A 247 24.90 -0.80 -4.80
C ILE A 247 25.65 0.51 -4.52
N ALA A 248 26.06 1.22 -5.57
CA ALA A 248 26.74 2.50 -5.48
C ALA A 248 26.09 3.53 -6.44
N PRO A 249 25.86 4.79 -6.01
CA PRO A 249 26.09 5.32 -4.66
C PRO A 249 25.21 4.63 -3.61
N GLU A 250 25.59 4.76 -2.33
CA GLU A 250 24.82 4.16 -1.24
C GLU A 250 23.39 4.74 -1.22
N ILE A 251 22.40 3.88 -0.97
CA ILE A 251 20.98 4.22 -0.87
C ILE A 251 20.38 3.52 0.34
N ASP A 252 19.36 4.04 1.00
CA ASP A 252 18.78 3.31 2.14
C ASP A 252 18.21 1.93 1.72
N ARG A 253 18.30 0.93 2.60
CA ARG A 253 17.79 -0.44 2.32
C ARG A 253 16.27 -0.48 2.20
N SER A 254 15.56 0.47 2.83
CA SER A 254 14.11 0.64 2.68
C SER A 254 13.72 1.26 1.33
N LEU A 255 14.65 1.95 0.65
CA LEU A 255 14.36 2.69 -0.58
C LEU A 255 14.71 1.91 -1.86
N PHE A 256 15.44 0.81 -1.75
CA PHE A 256 15.81 -0.02 -2.89
C PHE A 256 15.88 -1.50 -2.52
N CYS A 257 15.25 -2.33 -3.34
CA CYS A 257 15.34 -3.78 -3.23
C CYS A 257 15.40 -4.46 -4.61
N ILE A 258 15.88 -5.69 -4.62
CA ILE A 258 15.81 -6.58 -5.78
C ILE A 258 14.77 -7.64 -5.47
N ARG A 259 13.86 -7.88 -6.41
CA ARG A 259 12.78 -8.87 -6.31
C ARG A 259 12.89 -9.86 -7.47
N ASP A 260 12.45 -11.09 -7.24
CA ASP A 260 12.21 -12.03 -8.33
C ASP A 260 11.02 -11.56 -9.19
N CYS A 261 11.04 -11.91 -10.48
CA CYS A 261 9.91 -11.73 -11.38
C CYS A 261 8.92 -12.90 -11.31
N ALA A 262 9.34 -14.08 -10.85
CA ALA A 262 8.49 -15.26 -10.73
C ALA A 262 7.69 -15.27 -9.41
N GLU A 263 6.45 -15.78 -9.42
CA GLU A 263 5.69 -16.06 -8.19
C GLU A 263 6.24 -17.24 -7.38
N GLY A 264 6.96 -18.16 -8.06
CA GLY A 264 7.36 -19.44 -7.50
C GLY A 264 6.26 -20.50 -7.58
N ASP A 265 6.60 -21.69 -7.10
CA ASP A 265 5.67 -22.81 -7.02
C ASP A 265 4.76 -22.67 -5.80
N ARG A 266 3.53 -23.18 -5.92
CA ARG A 266 2.59 -23.21 -4.79
C ARG A 266 2.73 -24.53 -4.03
N PRO A 267 2.64 -24.54 -2.68
CA PRO A 267 2.59 -25.77 -1.92
C PRO A 267 1.47 -26.69 -2.41
N ARG A 268 1.72 -28.00 -2.38
CA ARG A 268 0.76 -29.02 -2.86
C ARG A 268 0.43 -30.01 -1.77
N MET A 269 -0.78 -30.56 -1.79
CA MET A 269 -1.13 -31.67 -0.90
C MET A 269 -0.28 -32.89 -1.26
N GLY A 270 0.27 -33.56 -0.26
CA GLY A 270 0.96 -34.84 -0.44
C GLY A 270 -0.02 -35.98 -0.66
N ASP A 271 0.46 -37.10 -1.21
CA ASP A 271 -0.34 -38.27 -1.62
C ASP A 271 -0.93 -39.09 -0.46
N ALA A 272 -1.05 -38.52 0.75
CA ALA A 272 -1.64 -39.22 1.89
C ALA A 272 -3.17 -39.27 1.75
N GLN A 273 -3.70 -40.46 1.46
CA GLN A 273 -5.13 -40.76 1.46
C GLN A 273 -5.77 -40.39 2.82
N GLY A 274 -6.62 -39.36 2.83
CA GLY A 274 -7.49 -38.97 3.93
C GLY A 274 -8.48 -37.90 3.47
N GLN A 275 -9.77 -38.09 3.77
CA GLN A 275 -10.92 -37.30 3.29
C GLN A 275 -10.83 -35.77 3.48
N PRO A 276 -11.57 -34.98 2.67
CA PRO A 276 -11.45 -33.54 2.63
C PRO A 276 -12.15 -32.89 3.84
N GLY A 277 -11.35 -32.48 4.83
CA GLY A 277 -11.73 -31.45 5.78
C GLY A 277 -11.41 -30.09 5.15
N ARG A 278 -12.45 -29.34 4.76
CA ARG A 278 -12.36 -27.94 4.37
C ARG A 278 -11.67 -27.14 5.48
N SER A 279 -10.43 -26.69 5.28
CA SER A 279 -9.80 -25.65 6.12
C SER A 279 -8.60 -25.02 5.44
N ASP A 280 -8.61 -23.69 5.49
CA ASP A 280 -7.52 -22.71 5.39
C ASP A 280 -6.56 -22.74 4.21
N GLY A 281 -6.58 -21.62 3.48
CA GLY A 281 -5.66 -21.31 2.39
C GLY A 281 -4.20 -21.27 2.84
N PRO A 282 -3.27 -21.25 1.87
CA PRO A 282 -1.85 -21.41 2.14
C PRO A 282 -1.32 -20.32 3.09
N THR A 283 -0.78 -20.74 4.24
CA THR A 283 0.00 -19.89 5.15
C THR A 283 1.30 -19.46 4.48
N ALA A 284 1.56 -18.16 4.40
CA ALA A 284 2.84 -17.62 3.94
C ALA A 284 3.96 -18.00 4.91
N VAL A 285 5.06 -18.55 4.40
CA VAL A 285 6.27 -18.80 5.20
C VAL A 285 7.30 -17.72 4.90
N PHE A 286 7.65 -16.94 5.91
CA PHE A 286 8.66 -15.89 5.80
C PHE A 286 10.05 -16.49 6.06
N MET A 287 10.94 -16.38 5.08
CA MET A 287 12.33 -16.75 5.26
C MET A 287 13.09 -15.60 5.93
N ALA A 288 13.54 -15.81 7.17
CA ALA A 288 14.48 -14.90 7.81
C ALA A 288 15.85 -15.07 7.15
N GLY A 289 16.32 -14.02 6.46
CA GLY A 289 17.65 -14.02 5.84
C GLY A 289 18.77 -14.14 6.89
N LYS A 290 19.84 -14.86 6.55
CA LYS A 290 21.09 -14.78 7.30
C LYS A 290 21.62 -13.35 7.21
N ASN A 291 22.13 -12.80 8.32
CA ASN A 291 22.71 -11.46 8.35
C ASN A 291 23.83 -11.35 7.30
N ALA A 292 23.60 -10.53 6.27
CA ALA A 292 24.64 -10.15 5.33
C ALA A 292 25.73 -9.35 6.06
N ALA A 293 26.95 -9.34 5.52
CA ALA A 293 27.96 -8.37 5.94
C ALA A 293 27.39 -6.94 5.80
N PRO A 294 27.81 -5.96 6.62
CA PRO A 294 27.19 -4.63 6.68
C PRO A 294 27.13 -3.92 5.32
N ASP A 295 28.12 -4.17 4.46
CA ASP A 295 28.33 -3.63 3.12
C ASP A 295 27.63 -4.43 2.00
N LYS A 296 27.03 -5.58 2.33
CA LYS A 296 26.34 -6.46 1.38
C LYS A 296 24.84 -6.51 1.63
N ARG A 297 24.10 -6.65 0.53
CA ARG A 297 22.65 -6.87 0.50
C ARG A 297 22.37 -8.26 -0.03
N MET A 298 21.19 -8.76 0.32
CA MET A 298 20.72 -10.06 -0.12
C MET A 298 19.32 -9.92 -0.71
N ALA A 299 19.05 -10.65 -1.78
CA ALA A 299 17.71 -10.84 -2.33
C ALA A 299 17.47 -12.34 -2.49
N ALA A 300 16.24 -12.78 -2.21
CA ALA A 300 15.84 -14.17 -2.35
C ALA A 300 14.90 -14.31 -3.54
N SER A 301 15.11 -15.36 -4.33
CA SER A 301 14.17 -15.76 -5.37
C SER A 301 12.94 -16.39 -4.73
N SER A 302 11.90 -16.53 -5.52
CA SER A 302 10.74 -17.35 -5.14
C SER A 302 11.15 -18.83 -4.98
N LEU A 303 10.33 -19.59 -4.27
CA LEU A 303 10.59 -21.00 -3.96
C LEU A 303 10.11 -21.91 -5.10
N HIS A 304 10.86 -22.96 -5.38
CA HIS A 304 10.57 -23.97 -6.40
C HIS A 304 10.74 -25.40 -5.88
N PHE A 305 10.01 -26.36 -6.44
CA PHE A 305 10.17 -27.79 -6.13
C PHE A 305 11.46 -28.36 -6.67
N GLU A 306 11.97 -27.78 -7.77
CA GLU A 306 13.22 -28.19 -8.40
C GLU A 306 14.23 -27.04 -8.38
N PRO A 307 15.54 -27.36 -8.42
CA PRO A 307 16.59 -26.40 -8.68
C PRO A 307 16.33 -25.45 -9.85
N VAL A 308 16.49 -24.16 -9.61
CA VAL A 308 16.47 -23.13 -10.66
C VAL A 308 17.89 -22.75 -11.02
N SER A 309 18.22 -22.76 -12.32
CA SER A 309 19.56 -22.41 -12.81
C SER A 309 19.78 -20.91 -12.99
N GLU A 310 18.72 -20.18 -13.36
CA GLU A 310 18.74 -18.75 -13.62
C GLU A 310 17.46 -18.10 -13.09
N VAL A 311 17.61 -16.96 -12.43
CA VAL A 311 16.51 -16.14 -11.91
C VAL A 311 16.46 -14.82 -12.67
N GLN A 312 15.25 -14.39 -13.03
CA GLN A 312 14.99 -13.07 -13.57
C GLN A 312 14.64 -12.12 -12.43
N TRP A 313 15.49 -11.13 -12.21
CA TRP A 313 15.36 -10.15 -11.16
C TRP A 313 14.86 -8.82 -11.70
N ARG A 314 14.19 -8.07 -10.83
CA ARG A 314 13.83 -6.67 -11.07
C ARG A 314 14.34 -5.78 -9.95
N MET A 315 14.84 -4.61 -10.34
CA MET A 315 15.36 -3.57 -9.45
C MET A 315 14.23 -2.60 -9.13
N VAL A 316 13.83 -2.53 -7.85
CA VAL A 316 12.65 -1.81 -7.41
C VAL A 316 13.04 -0.68 -6.45
N PHE A 317 12.67 0.54 -6.81
CA PHE A 317 12.79 1.72 -5.96
C PHE A 317 11.50 1.94 -5.19
N GLN A 318 11.60 2.29 -3.90
CA GLN A 318 10.48 2.81 -3.12
C GLN A 318 10.50 4.33 -3.21
N ILE A 319 9.43 4.89 -3.75
CA ILE A 319 9.39 6.29 -4.17
C ILE A 319 8.31 7.01 -3.39
N LYS A 320 8.68 8.16 -2.84
CA LYS A 320 7.73 9.05 -2.22
C LYS A 320 7.08 9.91 -3.30
N PRO A 321 5.77 9.76 -3.59
CA PRO A 321 5.14 10.44 -4.72
C PRO A 321 4.99 11.95 -4.52
N LYS A 322 5.03 12.43 -3.27
CA LYS A 322 5.01 13.84 -2.90
C LYS A 322 5.62 14.05 -1.51
N ASN A 323 6.15 15.25 -1.24
CA ASN A 323 6.75 15.60 0.04
C ASN A 323 5.72 15.61 1.18
N ASP A 324 6.18 15.46 2.42
CA ASP A 324 5.31 15.61 3.59
C ASP A 324 4.76 17.02 3.68
N ALA A 325 3.59 17.14 4.29
CA ALA A 325 2.97 18.43 4.57
C ALA A 325 2.53 18.51 6.02
N GLU A 326 2.78 19.65 6.64
CA GLU A 326 2.28 19.98 7.96
C GLU A 326 1.30 21.13 7.85
N ILE A 327 0.12 20.96 8.44
CA ILE A 327 -0.87 22.02 8.55
C ILE A 327 -1.34 22.16 9.98
N SER A 328 -1.72 23.37 10.36
CA SER A 328 -2.29 23.65 11.66
C SER A 328 -3.33 24.74 11.55
N PHE A 329 -4.44 24.58 12.25
CA PHE A 329 -5.51 25.56 12.28
C PHE A 329 -6.20 25.59 13.64
N PRO A 330 -6.67 26.77 14.07
CA PRO A 330 -7.48 26.87 15.28
C PRO A 330 -8.88 26.32 15.02
N ILE A 331 -9.51 25.74 16.05
CA ILE A 331 -10.95 25.45 16.02
C ILE A 331 -11.67 26.74 16.41
N LYS A 332 -12.50 27.27 15.50
CA LYS A 332 -13.37 28.39 15.84
C LYS A 332 -14.46 27.88 16.77
N ALA A 333 -14.51 28.45 17.98
CA ALA A 333 -15.54 28.20 18.98
C ALA A 333 -16.94 28.61 18.48
#